data_AF-A0A5C7K8I0-F1
#
_entry.id   AF-A0A5C7K8I0-F1
#
_cell.length_a   1.000
_cell.length_b   1.000
_cell.length_c   1.000
_cell.angle_alpha   90.00
_cell.angle_beta   90.00
_cell.angle_gamma   90.00
#
_symmetry.space_group_name_H-M   'P 1'
#
loop_
_entity.id
_entity.type
_entity.pdbx_description
1 polymer ?
#
loop_
_entity_poly.entity_id
_entity_poly.type
_entity_poly.pdbx_seq_one_letter_code
_entity_poly.pdbx_strand_id
1 'polypeptide(L)'
;MTILCTFRFQCDRRWEDLAMIAGKPDVRYCDGCEKPVFHCTTYDQLADHIAASHCVAIATAQPDVMLIGDPAPGTYGRPGKGAGR
;
A
#
# COMPACT_ATOMS: atom_id res chain seq x y z
N MET A 1 -12.69 3.09 10.45
CA MET A 1 -11.25 3.38 10.66
C MET A 1 -10.63 3.54 9.29
N THR A 2 -10.26 4.76 8.90
CA THR A 2 -9.77 5.06 7.55
C THR A 2 -8.26 5.21 7.59
N ILE A 3 -7.55 4.56 6.68
CA ILE A 3 -6.08 4.69 6.56
C ILE A 3 -5.77 6.02 5.84
N LEU A 4 -5.10 6.94 6.52
CA LEU A 4 -4.58 8.18 5.91
C LEU A 4 -3.14 7.94 5.46
N CYS A 5 -2.94 7.76 4.16
CA CYS A 5 -1.63 7.60 3.54
C CYS A 5 -1.51 8.43 2.28
N THR A 6 -0.38 9.12 2.14
CA THR A 6 -0.06 9.89 0.94
C THR A 6 0.80 9.03 0.04
N PHE A 7 0.33 8.81 -1.18
CA PHE A 7 1.14 8.14 -2.20
C PHE A 7 2.05 9.17 -2.86
N ARG A 8 3.35 8.86 -2.95
CA ARG A 8 4.27 9.63 -3.78
C ARG A 8 3.96 9.39 -5.25
N PHE A 9 3.62 8.16 -5.58
CA PHE A 9 3.22 7.74 -6.91
C PHE A 9 2.00 6.84 -6.78
N GLN A 10 0.86 7.28 -7.29
CA GLN A 10 -0.32 6.45 -7.36
C GLN A 10 -0.30 5.68 -8.68
N CYS A 11 -0.49 4.37 -8.61
CA CYS A 11 -0.64 3.54 -9.80
C CYS A 11 -2.07 3.69 -10.32
N ASP A 12 -2.23 3.93 -11.62
CA ASP A 12 -3.55 3.97 -12.29
C ASP A 12 -4.19 2.57 -12.47
N ARG A 13 -3.47 1.49 -12.13
CA ARG A 13 -4.02 0.13 -12.22
C ARG A 13 -4.91 -0.19 -11.02
N ARG A 14 -5.98 -0.94 -11.28
CA ARG A 14 -6.89 -1.47 -10.26
C ARG A 14 -6.35 -2.77 -9.70
N TRP A 15 -6.61 -3.05 -8.43
CA TRP A 15 -6.19 -4.30 -7.78
C TRP A 15 -6.60 -5.53 -8.58
N GLU A 16 -7.81 -5.50 -9.12
CA GLU A 16 -8.41 -6.54 -9.94
C GLU A 16 -7.61 -6.87 -11.21
N ASP A 17 -6.94 -5.86 -11.80
CA ASP A 17 -6.09 -5.99 -13.00
C ASP A 17 -4.67 -6.52 -12.69
N LEU A 18 -4.26 -6.58 -11.42
CA LEU A 18 -2.93 -7.07 -11.08
C LEU A 18 -2.88 -8.61 -11.12
N ALA A 19 -1.72 -9.13 -11.51
CA ALA A 19 -1.48 -10.56 -11.55
C ALA A 19 -1.45 -11.13 -10.12
N MET A 20 -2.22 -12.18 -9.87
CA MET A 20 -2.20 -12.86 -8.58
C MET A 20 -0.93 -13.71 -8.46
N ILE A 21 -0.25 -13.62 -7.32
CA ILE A 21 0.95 -14.43 -7.05
C ILE A 21 0.52 -15.74 -6.39
N ALA A 22 0.89 -16.88 -7.00
CA ALA A 22 0.58 -18.19 -6.46
C ALA A 22 1.14 -18.34 -5.02
N GLY A 23 0.27 -18.66 -4.07
CA GLY A 23 0.62 -18.82 -2.66
C GLY A 23 0.56 -17.55 -1.80
N LYS A 24 0.24 -16.38 -2.38
CA LYS A 24 0.07 -15.13 -1.62
C LYS A 24 -1.18 -14.36 -2.08
N PRO A 25 -2.36 -14.59 -1.47
CA PRO A 25 -3.58 -13.87 -1.86
C PRO A 25 -3.52 -12.37 -1.53
N ASP A 26 -2.76 -11.99 -0.51
CA ASP A 26 -2.54 -10.60 -0.10
C ASP A 26 -1.43 -9.90 -0.88
N VAL A 27 -0.83 -10.55 -1.89
CA VAL A 27 0.21 -9.95 -2.71
C VAL A 27 -0.10 -10.17 -4.18
N ARG A 28 -0.17 -9.07 -4.92
CA ARG A 28 -0.33 -9.11 -6.37
C ARG A 28 0.89 -8.51 -7.05
N TYR A 29 1.16 -8.91 -8.27
CA TYR A 29 2.25 -8.38 -9.07
C TYR A 29 1.71 -7.37 -10.07
N CYS A 30 2.25 -6.15 -10.04
CA CYS A 30 1.94 -5.15 -11.05
C CYS A 30 2.93 -5.31 -12.20
N ASP A 31 2.43 -5.82 -13.33
CA ASP A 31 3.24 -6.01 -14.54
C ASP A 31 3.72 -4.67 -15.12
N GLY A 32 2.95 -3.59 -14.95
CA GLY A 32 3.33 -2.27 -15.45
C GLY A 32 4.41 -1.56 -14.64
N CYS A 33 4.48 -1.84 -13.33
CA CYS A 33 5.52 -1.27 -12.46
C CYS A 33 6.66 -2.27 -12.20
N GLU A 34 6.53 -3.51 -12.68
CA GLU A 34 7.41 -4.65 -12.43
C GLU A 34 7.73 -4.83 -10.93
N LYS A 35 6.70 -4.64 -10.10
CA LYS A 35 6.83 -4.63 -8.64
C LYS A 35 5.71 -5.43 -7.97
N PRO A 36 6.01 -6.15 -6.88
CA PRO A 36 4.99 -6.74 -6.03
C PRO A 36 4.26 -5.65 -5.23
N VAL A 37 2.94 -5.76 -5.21
CA VAL A 37 2.00 -4.91 -4.51
C VAL A 37 1.39 -5.68 -3.36
N PHE A 38 1.62 -5.19 -2.15
CA PHE A 38 1.20 -5.83 -0.91
C PHE A 38 -0.10 -5.21 -0.40
N HIS A 39 -1.12 -6.03 -0.23
CA HIS A 39 -2.38 -5.62 0.36
C HIS A 39 -2.20 -5.41 1.87
N CYS A 40 -2.24 -4.15 2.28
CA CYS A 40 -2.08 -3.75 3.67
C CYS A 40 -3.46 -3.39 4.24
N THR A 41 -3.95 -4.22 5.15
CA THR A 41 -5.19 -3.95 5.89
C THR A 41 -4.95 -3.19 7.19
N THR A 42 -3.70 -3.19 7.67
CA THR A 42 -3.30 -2.53 8.91
C THR A 42 -2.21 -1.50 8.67
N TYR A 43 -2.20 -0.46 9.51
CA TYR A 43 -1.14 0.55 9.51
C TYR A 43 0.24 -0.04 9.78
N ASP A 44 0.33 -1.14 10.53
CA ASP A 44 1.60 -1.77 10.89
C ASP A 44 2.25 -2.45 9.69
N GLN A 45 1.49 -3.27 8.95
CA GLN A 45 1.93 -3.81 7.66
C GLN A 45 2.31 -2.69 6.69
N LEU A 46 1.46 -1.67 6.60
CA LEU A 46 1.69 -0.55 5.73
C LEU A 46 2.99 0.18 6.07
N ALA A 47 3.26 0.41 7.35
CA ALA A 47 4.50 1.06 7.80
C ALA A 47 5.75 0.22 7.47
N ASP A 48 5.69 -1.10 7.62
CA ASP A 48 6.80 -2.00 7.26
C ASP A 48 7.08 -1.95 5.75
N HIS A 49 6.03 -2.04 4.94
CA HIS A 49 6.14 -1.95 3.48
C HIS A 49 6.56 -0.56 2.99
N ILE A 50 6.11 0.52 3.65
CA ILE A 50 6.55 1.90 3.38
C ILE A 50 8.03 2.05 3.70
N ALA A 51 8.48 1.56 4.86
CA ALA A 51 9.88 1.63 5.26
C ALA A 51 10.79 0.91 4.24
N ALA A 52 10.29 -0.17 3.65
CA ALA A 52 10.95 -0.89 2.57
C ALA A 52 10.76 -0.28 1.16
N SER A 53 10.03 0.84 1.03
CA SER A 53 9.68 1.46 -0.26
C SER A 53 9.01 0.49 -1.25
N HIS A 54 8.13 -0.38 -0.72
CA HIS A 54 7.35 -1.32 -1.52
C HIS A 54 6.02 -0.71 -1.95
N CYS A 55 5.51 -1.19 -3.09
CA CYS A 55 4.16 -0.84 -3.53
C CYS A 55 3.14 -1.51 -2.61
N VAL A 56 2.13 -0.76 -2.21
CA VAL A 56 1.09 -1.23 -1.29
C VAL A 56 -0.29 -0.94 -1.87
N ALA A 57 -1.22 -1.83 -1.58
CA ALA A 57 -2.64 -1.66 -1.86
C ALA A 57 -3.37 -1.50 -0.52
N ILE A 58 -4.08 -0.37 -0.37
CA ILE A 58 -4.92 -0.12 0.80
C ILE A 58 -6.38 0.01 0.37
N ALA A 59 -7.27 -0.63 1.12
CA ALA A 59 -8.70 -0.40 0.99
C ALA A 59 -9.06 0.95 1.61
N THR A 60 -9.83 1.76 0.89
CA THR A 60 -10.34 3.03 1.43
C THR A 60 -11.63 2.79 2.21
N ALA A 61 -12.26 3.87 2.68
CA ALA A 61 -13.61 3.79 3.27
C ALA A 61 -14.66 3.19 2.31
N GLN A 62 -14.37 3.19 0.99
CA GLN A 62 -15.19 2.52 0.00
C GLN A 62 -14.58 1.15 -0.35
N PRO A 63 -15.34 0.05 -0.22
CA PRO A 63 -14.84 -1.30 -0.53
C PRO A 63 -14.49 -1.48 -2.01
N ASP A 64 -15.08 -0.66 -2.88
CA ASP A 64 -14.85 -0.67 -4.33
C ASP A 64 -13.58 0.13 -4.72
N VAL A 65 -13.06 0.96 -3.83
CA VAL A 65 -11.92 1.84 -4.11
C VAL A 65 -10.71 1.40 -3.31
N MET A 66 -9.80 0.71 -3.98
CA MET A 66 -8.46 0.42 -3.48
C MET A 66 -7.45 1.40 -4.09
N LEU A 67 -6.60 1.96 -3.26
CA LEU A 67 -5.49 2.81 -3.70
C LEU A 67 -4.24 1.94 -3.77
N ILE A 68 -3.64 1.89 -4.95
CA ILE A 68 -2.38 1.19 -5.19
C ILE A 68 -1.33 2.22 -5.53
N GLY A 69 -0.16 2.12 -4.93
CA GLY A 69 0.92 3.02 -5.27
C GLY A 69 2.17 2.83 -4.43
N ASP A 70 3.15 3.67 -4.73
CA ASP A 70 4.37 3.87 -3.95
C ASP A 70 4.06 4.90 -2.86
N PRO A 71 3.97 4.46 -1.59
CA PRO A 71 3.60 5.33 -0.48
C PRO A 71 4.79 6.22 -0.07
N ALA A 72 4.54 7.50 0.20
CA ALA A 72 5.60 8.41 0.60
C ALA A 72 6.05 8.12 2.05
N PRO A 73 7.36 7.89 2.30
CA PRO A 73 7.86 7.76 3.66
C PRO A 73 7.71 9.11 4.39
N GLY A 74 7.01 9.12 5.52
CA GLY A 74 6.91 10.28 6.41
C GLY A 74 5.52 10.91 6.59
N THR A 75 4.48 10.47 5.88
CA THR A 75 3.12 10.99 6.07
C THR A 75 2.13 9.97 6.65
N TYR A 76 2.56 8.74 6.96
CA TYR A 76 1.72 7.73 7.60
C TYR A 76 1.59 8.02 9.11
N GLY A 77 0.55 8.78 9.46
CA GLY A 77 0.29 9.19 10.84
C GLY A 77 -0.36 8.08 11.65
N ARG A 78 0.43 7.22 12.32
CA ARG A 78 -0.02 6.73 13.63
C ARG A 78 0.15 7.91 14.60
N PRO A 79 -0.92 8.51 15.15
CA PRO A 79 -0.76 9.55 16.15
C PRO A 79 -0.09 8.92 17.38
N GLY A 80 1.24 9.04 17.52
CA GLY A 80 1.96 8.57 18.71
C GLY A 80 3.35 7.97 18.54
N LYS A 81 3.90 7.75 17.33
CA LYS A 81 5.31 7.34 17.17
C LYS A 81 6.11 8.49 16.56
N GLY A 82 6.69 9.31 17.45
CA GLY A 82 7.53 10.43 17.09
C GLY A 82 8.70 10.01 16.20
N ALA A 83 9.00 10.86 15.22
CA ALA A 83 10.31 10.98 14.61
C ALA A 83 11.31 11.40 15.71
N GLY A 84 11.82 10.41 16.44
CA GLY A 84 12.88 10.58 17.43
C GLY A 84 14.23 10.35 16.75
N ARG A 85 14.86 11.48 16.40
CA ARG A 85 16.29 11.76 16.16
C ARG A 85 17.26 10.59 16.13
#